data_AF-A0A2T5NNS7-F1
#
_entry.id   AF-A0A2T5NNS7-F1
#
_cell.length_a   1.000
_cell.length_b   1.000
_cell.length_c   1.000
_cell.angle_alpha   90.00
_cell.angle_beta   90.00
_cell.angle_gamma   90.00
#
_symmetry.space_group_name_H-M   'P 1'
#
loop_
_entity.id
_entity.type
_entity.pdbx_description
1 polymer ?
#
loop_
_entity_poly.entity_id
_entity_poly.type
_entity_poly.pdbx_seq_one_letter_code
_entity_poly.pdbx_strand_id
1 'polypeptide(L)'
;MTNEKTISTTPPQAGGAPQAKAANPRQWLHGRLRQLLAEDGELNPTENLMYYGLDSLRLMTLAAELNARGIPVRTEELSRSPTLADWEALLDARQADA
;
A
#
# COMPACT_ATOMS: atom_id res chain seq x y z
N MET A 1 21.01 -2.59 -47.79
CA MET A 1 21.08 -3.12 -46.41
C MET A 1 22.01 -2.22 -45.62
N THR A 2 21.50 -1.51 -44.61
CA THR A 2 22.29 -0.73 -43.64
C THR A 2 21.56 -0.81 -42.30
N ASN A 3 22.25 -1.30 -41.27
CA ASN A 3 21.77 -1.39 -39.89
C ASN A 3 22.15 -0.11 -39.11
N GLU A 4 21.60 -0.04 -37.89
CA GLU A 4 22.02 0.75 -36.72
C GLU A 4 21.22 2.04 -36.40
N LYS A 5 20.29 1.91 -35.45
CA LYS A 5 20.14 2.91 -34.38
C LYS A 5 19.77 2.21 -33.06
N THR A 6 20.74 2.22 -32.16
CA THR A 6 20.63 1.99 -30.72
C THR A 6 19.56 2.90 -30.11
N ILE A 7 18.58 2.31 -29.41
CA ILE A 7 17.97 2.90 -28.22
C ILE A 7 17.79 1.81 -27.17
N SER A 8 18.61 1.89 -26.12
CA SER A 8 18.29 1.28 -24.83
C SER A 8 17.20 2.12 -24.19
N THR A 9 15.99 1.56 -24.06
CA THR A 9 14.98 2.08 -23.14
C THR A 9 14.47 0.92 -22.31
N THR A 10 15.08 0.76 -21.14
CA THR A 10 14.54 0.00 -20.01
C THR A 10 13.20 0.64 -19.60
N PRO A 11 12.17 -0.15 -19.27
CA PRO A 11 10.77 0.29 -19.33
C PRO A 11 10.38 1.28 -18.23
N PRO A 12 9.40 2.18 -18.43
CA PRO A 12 8.60 2.62 -17.30
C PRO A 12 7.83 1.39 -16.80
N GLN A 13 8.17 0.94 -15.60
CA GLN A 13 7.40 -0.06 -14.87
C GLN A 13 6.04 0.57 -14.52
N ALA A 14 5.13 0.59 -15.49
CA ALA A 14 3.71 0.71 -15.23
C ALA A 14 3.30 -0.57 -14.51
N GLY A 15 3.02 -0.45 -13.21
CA GLY A 15 2.65 -1.54 -12.33
C GLY A 15 1.65 -2.49 -12.98
N GLY A 16 1.97 -3.78 -12.93
CA GLY A 16 1.26 -4.84 -13.64
C GLY A 16 -0.24 -4.88 -13.39
N ALA A 17 -0.97 -5.19 -14.47
CA ALA A 17 -2.30 -5.77 -14.42
C ALA A 17 -2.27 -7.21 -13.84
N PRO A 18 -3.37 -7.97 -13.88
CA PRO A 18 -4.55 -7.99 -13.01
C PRO A 18 -4.54 -9.25 -12.10
N GLN A 19 -4.77 -9.13 -10.79
CA GLN A 19 -4.92 -10.30 -9.90
C GLN A 19 -6.09 -10.12 -8.92
N ALA A 20 -7.30 -10.13 -9.49
CA ALA A 20 -8.52 -10.37 -8.74
C ALA A 20 -8.69 -11.88 -8.52
N LYS A 21 -8.05 -12.47 -7.49
CA LYS A 21 -8.56 -13.71 -6.83
C LYS A 21 -7.83 -14.19 -5.56
N ALA A 22 -7.34 -13.27 -4.74
CA ALA A 22 -7.17 -13.40 -3.28
C ALA A 22 -6.60 -12.05 -2.88
N ALA A 23 -7.41 -11.19 -2.26
CA ALA A 23 -6.99 -9.82 -2.00
C ALA A 23 -5.84 -9.84 -0.97
N ASN A 24 -4.59 -9.80 -1.45
CA ASN A 24 -3.44 -9.57 -0.61
C ASN A 24 -3.71 -8.28 0.17
N PRO A 25 -3.76 -8.31 1.51
CA PRO A 25 -4.13 -7.13 2.30
C PRO A 25 -3.12 -6.00 2.10
N ARG A 26 -1.86 -6.33 1.78
CA ARG A 26 -0.85 -5.36 1.30
C ARG A 26 -1.31 -4.64 0.04
N GLN A 27 -1.66 -5.36 -1.02
CA GLN A 27 -2.13 -4.74 -2.27
C GLN A 27 -3.38 -3.91 -2.06
N TRP A 28 -4.31 -4.40 -1.23
CA TRP A 28 -5.47 -3.59 -0.88
C TRP A 28 -5.09 -2.34 -0.10
N LEU A 29 -4.18 -2.45 0.88
CA LEU A 29 -3.74 -1.33 1.68
C LEU A 29 -3.15 -0.23 0.80
N HIS A 30 -2.27 -0.59 -0.14
CA HIS A 30 -1.70 0.34 -1.12
C HIS A 30 -2.79 1.02 -1.95
N GLY A 31 -3.72 0.24 -2.52
CA GLY A 31 -4.84 0.79 -3.28
C GLY A 31 -5.72 1.72 -2.46
N ARG A 32 -5.98 1.38 -1.19
CA ARG A 32 -6.79 2.18 -0.29
C ARG A 32 -6.08 3.47 0.13
N LEU A 33 -4.77 3.41 0.37
CA LEU A 33 -3.97 4.58 0.69
C LEU A 33 -3.93 5.56 -0.48
N ARG A 34 -3.72 5.10 -1.72
CA ARG A 34 -3.81 5.99 -2.90
C ARG A 34 -5.15 6.72 -2.99
N GLN A 35 -6.25 6.02 -2.69
CA GLN A 35 -7.59 6.62 -2.67
C GLN A 35 -7.78 7.62 -1.52
N LEU A 36 -7.24 7.34 -0.34
CA LEU A 36 -7.34 8.23 0.81
C LEU A 36 -6.48 9.47 0.62
N LEU A 37 -5.20 9.29 0.31
CA LEU A 37 -4.21 10.36 0.18
C LEU A 37 -4.33 11.15 -1.13
N ALA A 38 -5.14 10.67 -2.09
CA ALA A 38 -5.24 11.24 -3.44
C ALA A 38 -3.87 11.34 -4.14
N GLU A 39 -2.93 10.47 -3.74
CA GLU A 39 -1.59 10.36 -4.29
C GLU A 39 -1.59 9.30 -5.38
N ASP A 40 -1.30 9.71 -6.61
CA ASP A 40 -1.07 8.82 -7.76
C ASP A 40 0.40 8.31 -7.81
N GLY A 41 1.25 8.82 -6.92
CA GLY A 41 2.68 8.51 -6.81
C GLY A 41 3.01 7.27 -5.97
N GLU A 42 4.30 6.96 -5.90
CA GLU A 42 4.83 5.90 -5.06
C GLU A 42 4.98 6.42 -3.62
N LEU A 43 4.25 5.82 -2.67
CA LEU A 43 4.38 6.14 -1.26
C LEU A 43 5.68 5.54 -0.72
N ASN A 44 6.51 6.36 -0.08
CA ASN A 44 7.73 5.85 0.53
C ASN A 44 7.39 4.91 1.70
N PRO A 45 7.85 3.65 1.69
CA PRO A 45 7.46 2.65 2.67
C PRO A 45 7.88 3.01 4.11
N THR A 46 8.98 3.73 4.28
CA THR A 46 9.51 4.09 5.61
C THR A 46 9.11 5.50 6.05
N GLU A 47 8.45 6.26 5.18
CA GLU A 47 8.07 7.64 5.47
C GLU A 47 6.76 7.68 6.26
N ASN A 48 6.63 8.68 7.11
CA ASN A 48 5.40 8.87 7.87
C ASN A 48 4.28 9.34 6.92
N LEU A 49 3.23 8.53 6.81
CA LEU A 49 2.06 8.79 5.97
C LEU A 49 1.31 10.07 6.37
N MET A 50 1.48 10.57 7.59
CA MET A 50 0.95 11.86 8.02
C MET A 50 1.50 13.02 7.17
N TYR A 51 2.74 12.92 6.67
CA TYR A 51 3.32 13.93 5.77
C TYR A 51 2.61 13.99 4.40
N TYR A 52 1.94 12.91 4.01
CA TYR A 52 1.16 12.84 2.78
C TYR A 52 -0.33 13.21 3.00
N GLY A 53 -0.73 13.58 4.22
CA GLY A 53 -2.12 13.91 4.55
C GLY A 53 -2.94 12.74 5.09
N LEU A 54 -2.30 11.79 5.78
CA LEU A 54 -3.00 10.79 6.59
C LEU A 54 -3.43 11.39 7.95
N ASP A 55 -4.74 11.50 8.17
CA ASP A 55 -5.32 11.98 9.43
C ASP A 55 -5.89 10.84 10.30
N SER A 56 -6.20 11.15 11.57
CA SER A 56 -6.84 10.21 12.51
C SER A 56 -8.16 9.62 11.99
N LEU A 57 -8.97 10.39 11.26
CA LEU A 57 -10.20 9.87 10.67
C LEU A 57 -9.91 8.79 9.62
N ARG A 58 -8.89 9.02 8.78
CA ARG A 58 -8.46 8.09 7.73
C ARG A 58 -7.88 6.81 8.35
N LEU A 59 -7.11 6.95 9.42
CA LEU A 59 -6.64 5.84 10.26
C LEU A 59 -7.79 5.00 10.83
N MET A 60 -8.81 5.66 11.39
CA MET A 60 -10.02 4.99 11.92
C MET A 60 -10.77 4.22 10.83
N THR A 61 -10.97 4.84 9.67
CA THR A 61 -11.59 4.17 8.52
C THR A 61 -10.78 2.96 8.07
N LEU A 62 -9.47 3.10 7.96
CA LEU A 62 -8.58 2.03 7.49
C LEU A 62 -8.57 0.84 8.45
N ALA A 63 -8.48 1.09 9.76
CA ALA A 63 -8.59 0.05 10.77
C ALA A 63 -9.95 -0.67 10.69
N ALA A 64 -11.05 0.06 10.59
CA ALA A 64 -12.39 -0.53 10.50
C ALA A 64 -12.54 -1.43 9.26
N GLU A 65 -12.02 -1.00 8.11
CA GLU A 65 -12.05 -1.79 6.87
C GLU A 65 -11.20 -3.06 6.96
N LEU A 66 -10.01 -2.98 7.59
CA LEU A 66 -9.18 -4.16 7.85
C LEU A 66 -9.88 -5.17 8.76
N ASN A 67 -10.53 -4.70 9.83
CA ASN A 67 -11.32 -5.57 10.71
C ASN A 67 -12.48 -6.23 9.96
N ALA A 68 -13.18 -5.49 9.09
CA ALA A 68 -14.26 -6.03 8.26
C ALA A 68 -13.77 -7.13 7.29
N ARG A 69 -12.47 -7.17 6.97
CA ARG A 69 -11.83 -8.19 6.13
C ARG A 69 -11.32 -9.39 6.92
N GLY A 70 -11.53 -9.42 8.24
CA GLY A 70 -11.03 -10.47 9.12
C GLY A 70 -9.59 -10.24 9.59
N ILE A 71 -9.03 -9.04 9.44
CA ILE A 71 -7.69 -8.69 9.91
C ILE A 71 -7.81 -7.76 11.12
N PRO A 72 -7.67 -8.26 12.36
CA PRO A 72 -8.01 -7.51 13.56
C PRO A 72 -6.98 -6.45 13.92
N VAL A 73 -7.04 -5.26 13.31
CA VAL A 73 -6.06 -4.18 13.51
C VAL A 73 -6.66 -3.04 14.33
N ARG A 74 -5.92 -2.48 15.29
CA ARG A 74 -6.39 -1.31 16.06
C ARG A 74 -5.81 -0.03 15.48
N THR A 75 -6.57 1.05 15.59
CA THR A 75 -6.13 2.39 15.20
C THR A 75 -4.90 2.84 15.98
N GLU A 76 -4.81 2.47 17.25
CA GLU A 76 -3.63 2.73 18.09
C GLU A 76 -2.37 2.09 17.52
N GLU A 77 -2.47 0.86 17.01
CA GLU A 77 -1.33 0.16 16.38
C GLU A 77 -0.88 0.91 15.12
N LEU A 78 -1.84 1.26 14.26
CA LEU A 78 -1.55 2.01 13.04
C LEU A 78 -0.99 3.42 13.32
N SER A 79 -1.46 4.07 14.39
CA SER A 79 -1.00 5.40 14.80
C SER A 79 0.39 5.39 15.43
N ARG A 80 0.83 4.26 15.98
CA ARG A 80 2.15 4.12 16.61
C ARG A 80 3.28 4.21 15.59
N SER A 81 3.04 3.65 14.41
CA SER A 81 3.99 3.65 13.31
C SER A 81 3.20 3.83 12.01
N PRO A 82 2.82 5.08 11.68
CA PRO A 82 2.03 5.41 10.49
C PRO A 82 2.88 5.35 9.21
N THR A 83 3.61 4.26 9.03
CA THR A 83 4.46 4.00 7.87
C THR A 83 3.92 2.78 7.14
N LEU A 84 4.04 2.78 5.82
CA LEU A 84 3.52 1.69 5.00
C LEU A 84 4.25 0.37 5.29
N ALA A 85 5.58 0.39 5.50
CA ALA A 85 6.37 -0.78 5.83
C ALA A 85 5.89 -1.47 7.13
N ASP A 86 5.66 -0.68 8.19
CA ASP A 86 5.20 -1.21 9.47
C ASP A 86 3.80 -1.81 9.35
N TRP A 87 2.91 -1.16 8.61
CA TRP A 87 1.57 -1.67 8.37
C TRP A 87 1.57 -2.94 7.52
N GLU A 88 2.42 -3.04 6.49
CA GLU A 88 2.56 -4.25 5.68
C GLU A 88 3.10 -5.42 6.48
N ALA A 89 4.04 -5.16 7.41
CA ALA A 89 4.56 -6.16 8.33
C ALA A 89 3.49 -6.60 9.35
N LEU A 90 2.71 -5.65 9.88
CA LEU A 90 1.59 -5.93 10.78
C LEU A 90 0.55 -6.83 10.09
N LEU A 91 0.18 -6.51 8.86
CA LEU A 91 -0.79 -7.30 8.08
C LEU A 91 -0.28 -8.70 7.80
N ASP A 92 0.98 -8.87 7.43
CA ASP A 92 1.61 -10.17 7.19
C ASP A 92 1.61 -11.04 8.45
N ALA A 93 2.00 -10.45 9.58
CA ALA A 93 1.97 -11.13 10.88
C ALA A 93 0.56 -11.59 11.25
N ARG A 94 -0.49 -10.79 10.96
CA ARG A 94 -1.87 -11.19 11.22
C ARG A 94 -2.40 -12.24 10.24
N GLN A 95 -1.87 -12.30 9.02
CA GLN A 95 -2.25 -13.33 8.06
C GLN A 95 -1.55 -14.66 8.28
N ALA A 96 -0.33 -14.65 8.83
CA ALA A 96 0.39 -15.86 9.17
C ALA A 96 -0.21 -16.60 10.39
N ASP A 97 -0.94 -15.88 11.26
CA ASP A 97 -1.59 -16.41 12.46
C ASP A 97 -3.02 -16.92 12.21
N ALA A 98 -3.58 -16.70 11.01
CA ALA A 98 -4.95 -17.06 10.61
C ALA A 98 -4.99 -18.34 9.76
#